data_AF-A0A2V6BW47-F1
#
_entry.id   AF-A0A2V6BW47-F1
#
_cell.length_a   1.000
_cell.length_b   1.000
_cell.length_c   1.000
_cell.angle_alpha   90.00
_cell.angle_beta   90.00
_cell.angle_gamma   90.00
#
_symmetry.space_group_name_H-M   'P 1'
#
loop_
_entity.id
_entity.type
_entity.pdbx_description
1 polymer ?
#
loop_
_entity_poly.entity_id
_entity_poly.type
_entity_poly.pdbx_seq_one_letter_code
_entity_poly.pdbx_strand_id
1 'polypeptide(L)'
;MNPMTAANHHWRKAKNALVQALTLVCALLVIAPLAFVFYYLVKSGIGAVNWDFFTKLPKPVGEVGGGMANAIAGSFILLGIAAIIGMPVGVLGGVYLSEYGSSRLTGPIRFGADVLNGVPSIIWGIVVYA
;
A
#
# COMPACT_ATOMS: atom_id res chain seq x y z
N MET A 1 -18.51 -38.80 -26.92
CA MET A 1 -17.67 -38.21 -25.84
C MET A 1 -16.30 -38.86 -25.93
N ASN A 2 -15.26 -38.11 -26.32
CA ASN A 2 -14.00 -38.70 -26.80
C ASN A 2 -13.18 -39.28 -25.61
N PRO A 3 -12.89 -40.59 -25.55
CA PRO A 3 -12.26 -41.24 -24.39
C PRO A 3 -10.86 -40.71 -24.05
N MET A 4 -10.22 -39.98 -24.98
CA MET A 4 -8.93 -39.29 -24.77
C MET A 4 -8.99 -38.09 -23.78
N THR A 5 -10.18 -37.66 -23.35
CA THR A 5 -10.33 -36.54 -22.39
C THR A 5 -10.46 -36.97 -20.92
N ALA A 6 -10.76 -38.23 -20.64
CA ALA A 6 -11.01 -38.72 -19.27
C ALA A 6 -9.72 -38.95 -18.45
N ALA A 7 -8.67 -39.52 -19.07
CA ALA A 7 -7.40 -39.81 -18.39
C ALA A 7 -6.69 -38.53 -17.88
N ASN A 8 -6.84 -37.43 -18.61
CA ASN A 8 -6.25 -36.14 -18.25
C ASN A 8 -7.01 -35.40 -17.15
N HIS A 9 -8.21 -35.86 -16.76
CA HIS A 9 -9.05 -35.14 -15.81
C HIS A 9 -8.54 -35.26 -14.37
N HIS A 10 -8.11 -36.44 -13.94
CA HIS A 10 -7.59 -36.66 -12.58
C HIS A 10 -6.24 -35.95 -12.38
N TRP A 11 -5.38 -36.00 -13.40
CA TRP A 11 -4.10 -35.27 -13.40
C TRP A 11 -4.27 -33.75 -13.36
N ARG A 12 -5.24 -33.21 -14.12
CA ARG A 12 -5.59 -31.78 -14.07
C ARG A 12 -6.15 -31.36 -12.71
N LYS A 13 -7.00 -32.19 -12.09
CA LYS A 13 -7.52 -31.94 -10.74
C LYS A 13 -6.41 -31.95 -9.68
N ALA A 14 -5.50 -32.93 -9.73
CA ALA A 14 -4.37 -33.01 -8.82
C ALA A 14 -3.45 -31.78 -8.94
N LYS A 15 -3.11 -31.38 -10.17
CA LYS A 15 -2.33 -30.15 -10.42
C LYS A 15 -3.04 -28.89 -9.93
N ASN A 16 -4.34 -28.77 -10.17
CA ASN A 16 -5.12 -27.63 -9.71
C ASN A 16 -5.14 -27.55 -8.17
N ALA A 17 -5.37 -28.68 -7.48
CA ALA A 17 -5.36 -28.73 -6.03
C ALA A 17 -3.98 -28.40 -5.44
N LEU A 18 -2.90 -28.89 -6.06
CA LEU A 18 -1.53 -28.59 -5.65
C LEU A 18 -1.22 -27.10 -5.79
N VAL A 19 -1.53 -26.50 -6.94
CA VAL A 19 -1.30 -25.06 -7.16
C VAL A 19 -2.14 -24.23 -6.19
N GLN A 20 -3.42 -24.59 -5.98
CA GLN A 20 -4.30 -23.89 -5.04
C GLN A 20 -3.76 -23.97 -3.60
N ALA A 21 -3.30 -25.15 -3.16
CA ALA A 21 -2.70 -25.32 -1.84
C ALA A 21 -1.40 -24.51 -1.71
N LEU A 22 -0.54 -24.51 -2.72
CA LEU A 22 0.70 -23.73 -2.72
C LEU A 22 0.42 -22.23 -2.65
N THR A 23 -0.51 -21.71 -3.46
CA THR A 23 -0.91 -20.30 -3.41
C THR A 23 -1.50 -19.95 -2.05
N LEU A 24 -2.31 -20.83 -1.44
CA LEU A 24 -2.85 -20.61 -0.10
C LEU A 24 -1.74 -20.55 0.95
N VAL A 25 -0.77 -21.47 0.91
CA VAL A 25 0.39 -21.46 1.81
C VAL A 25 1.20 -20.17 1.63
N CYS A 26 1.48 -19.75 0.40
CA CYS A 26 2.17 -18.49 0.15
C CYS A 26 1.40 -17.28 0.69
N ALA A 27 0.08 -17.23 0.48
CA ALA A 27 -0.75 -16.15 1.02
C ALA A 27 -0.73 -16.15 2.56
N LEU A 28 -0.85 -17.31 3.19
CA LEU A 28 -0.76 -17.45 4.65
C LEU A 28 0.62 -17.04 5.17
N LEU A 29 1.70 -17.37 4.47
CA LEU A 29 3.06 -16.96 4.85
C LEU A 29 3.27 -15.44 4.81
N VAL A 30 2.57 -14.71 3.93
CA VAL A 30 2.60 -13.23 3.90
C VAL A 30 1.68 -12.64 4.97
N ILE A 31 0.50 -13.22 5.15
CA ILE A 31 -0.51 -12.74 6.10
C ILE A 31 -0.07 -12.99 7.55
N ALA A 32 0.58 -14.12 7.84
CA ALA A 32 0.99 -14.49 9.20
C ALA A 32 1.89 -13.44 9.88
N PRO A 33 2.99 -12.95 9.30
CA PRO A 33 3.81 -11.89 9.90
C PRO A 33 3.05 -10.56 9.99
N LEU A 34 2.21 -10.22 9.01
CA LEU A 34 1.35 -9.03 9.07
C LEU A 34 0.38 -9.10 10.26
N ALA A 35 -0.29 -10.23 10.44
CA ALA A 35 -1.20 -10.49 11.55
C ALA A 35 -0.45 -10.49 12.89
N PHE A 36 0.77 -11.02 12.94
CA PHE A 36 1.62 -11.00 14.12
C PHE A 36 2.03 -9.58 14.52
N VAL A 37 2.50 -8.77 13.56
CA VAL A 37 2.85 -7.36 13.79
C VAL A 37 1.63 -6.57 14.23
N PHE A 38 0.48 -6.79 13.59
CA PHE A 38 -0.77 -6.14 13.96
C PHE A 38 -1.21 -6.52 15.38
N TYR A 39 -1.17 -7.80 15.73
CA TYR A 39 -1.46 -8.27 17.08
C TYR A 39 -0.53 -7.63 18.12
N TYR A 40 0.78 -7.61 17.86
CA TYR A 40 1.77 -7.01 18.75
C TYR A 40 1.54 -5.50 18.91
N LEU A 41 1.24 -4.80 17.81
CA LEU A 41 0.91 -3.37 17.79
C LEU A 41 -0.33 -3.09 18.64
N VAL A 42 -1.42 -3.84 18.46
CA VAL A 42 -2.67 -3.64 19.22
C VAL A 42 -2.43 -3.94 20.70
N LYS A 43 -1.83 -5.09 21.02
CA LYS A 43 -1.55 -5.48 22.41
C LYS A 43 -0.69 -4.45 23.14
N SER A 44 0.34 -3.93 22.48
CA SER A 44 1.29 -2.99 23.09
C SER A 44 0.80 -1.54 23.05
N GLY A 45 0.00 -1.18 22.04
CA GLY A 45 -0.45 0.19 21.78
C GLY A 45 -1.79 0.55 22.40
N ILE A 46 -2.69 -0.41 22.66
CA ILE A 46 -4.04 -0.12 23.13
C ILE A 46 -4.06 0.62 24.47
N GLY A 47 -3.11 0.32 25.37
CA GLY A 47 -2.96 1.01 26.65
C GLY A 47 -2.44 2.45 26.53
N ALA A 48 -1.85 2.81 25.39
CA ALA A 48 -1.36 4.16 25.11
C ALA A 48 -2.43 5.08 24.52
N VAL A 49 -3.56 4.53 24.04
CA VAL A 49 -4.63 5.32 23.41
C VAL A 49 -5.50 5.97 24.50
N ASN A 50 -5.22 7.24 24.76
CA ASN A 50 -6.01 8.09 25.67
C ASN A 50 -6.07 9.52 25.10
N TRP A 51 -6.69 10.46 25.79
CA TRP A 51 -6.79 11.84 25.30
C TRP A 51 -5.44 12.55 25.18
N ASP A 52 -4.50 12.25 26.09
CA ASP A 52 -3.15 12.82 26.06
C ASP A 52 -2.35 12.35 24.84
N PHE A 53 -2.61 11.14 24.35
CA PHE A 53 -2.02 10.62 23.12
C PHE A 53 -2.21 11.54 21.92
N PHE A 54 -3.40 12.13 21.78
CA PHE A 54 -3.73 12.99 20.63
C PHE A 54 -3.31 14.45 20.84
N THR A 55 -3.21 14.91 22.09
CA THR A 55 -3.08 16.34 22.41
C THR A 55 -1.70 16.73 22.95
N LYS A 56 -0.96 15.78 23.54
CA LYS A 56 0.36 16.04 24.14
C LYS A 56 1.49 15.74 23.17
N LEU A 57 2.60 16.43 23.38
CA LEU A 57 3.84 16.18 22.69
C LEU A 57 4.50 14.88 23.19
N PRO A 58 5.28 14.21 22.34
CA PRO A 58 6.06 13.05 22.75
C PRO A 58 7.09 13.49 23.79
N LYS A 59 7.20 12.69 24.85
CA LYS A 59 8.23 12.88 25.87
C LYS A 59 9.55 12.24 25.44
N PRO A 60 10.67 12.62 26.06
CA PRO A 60 11.95 11.95 25.85
C PRO A 60 11.86 10.45 26.12
N VAL A 61 12.74 9.71 25.45
CA VAL A 61 12.84 8.26 25.61
C VAL A 61 13.07 7.87 27.07
N GLY A 62 12.28 6.93 27.58
CA GLY A 62 12.37 6.46 28.96
C GLY A 62 11.42 7.15 29.96
N GLU A 63 10.74 8.23 29.57
CA GLU A 63 9.68 8.81 30.40
C GLU A 63 8.32 8.17 30.11
N VAL A 64 7.55 7.92 31.19
CA VAL A 64 6.19 7.37 31.09
C VAL A 64 5.20 8.47 30.65
N GLY A 65 4.35 8.13 29.68
CA GLY A 65 3.31 9.00 29.14
C GLY A 65 3.79 9.85 27.96
N GLY A 66 3.14 11.01 27.75
CA GLY A 66 3.31 11.82 26.55
C GLY A 66 2.27 11.50 25.48
N GLY A 67 2.43 12.07 24.29
CA GLY A 67 1.53 11.83 23.16
C GLY A 67 2.24 11.87 21.81
N MET A 68 1.45 11.88 20.74
CA MET A 68 1.93 11.91 19.36
C MET A 68 1.36 13.11 18.58
N ALA A 69 0.99 14.18 19.26
CA ALA A 69 0.33 15.33 18.66
C ALA A 69 1.11 15.94 17.47
N ASN A 70 2.43 16.06 17.59
CA ASN A 70 3.28 16.58 16.51
C ASN A 70 3.38 15.61 15.32
N ALA A 71 3.42 14.29 15.55
CA ALA A 71 3.46 13.29 14.49
C ALA A 71 2.13 13.25 13.73
N ILE A 72 1.00 13.35 14.43
CA ILE A 72 -0.34 13.39 13.85
C ILE A 72 -0.50 14.69 13.04
N ALA A 73 -0.25 15.85 13.64
CA ALA A 73 -0.34 17.14 12.95
C ALA A 73 0.61 17.23 11.76
N GLY A 74 1.87 16.79 11.93
CA GLY A 74 2.85 16.72 10.86
C GLY A 74 2.42 15.83 9.70
N SER A 75 1.79 14.68 9.98
CA SER A 75 1.24 13.79 8.95
C SER A 75 0.13 14.46 8.15
N PHE A 76 -0.79 15.17 8.81
CA PHE A 76 -1.84 15.91 8.12
C PHE A 76 -1.31 17.09 7.30
N ILE A 77 -0.33 17.82 7.82
CA ILE A 77 0.31 18.92 7.09
C ILE A 77 1.01 18.37 5.84
N LEU A 78 1.79 17.30 5.98
CA LEU A 78 2.50 16.66 4.87
C LEU A 78 1.51 16.15 3.82
N LEU A 79 0.48 15.43 4.25
CA LEU A 79 -0.57 14.93 3.36
C LEU A 79 -1.32 16.08 2.68
N GLY A 80 -1.62 17.15 3.40
CA GLY A 80 -2.31 18.33 2.87
C GLY A 80 -1.50 19.02 1.78
N ILE A 81 -0.20 19.26 2.01
CA ILE A 81 0.69 19.84 1.00
C ILE A 81 0.82 18.91 -0.22
N ALA A 82 1.03 17.61 0.02
CA ALA A 82 1.11 16.62 -1.04
C ALA A 82 -0.17 16.57 -1.87
N ALA A 83 -1.34 16.67 -1.22
CA ALA A 83 -2.64 16.67 -1.88
C ALA A 83 -2.89 17.94 -2.70
N ILE A 84 -2.56 19.12 -2.16
CA ILE A 84 -2.74 20.42 -2.85
C ILE A 84 -1.94 20.46 -4.16
N ILE A 85 -0.78 19.83 -4.22
CA ILE A 85 0.06 19.83 -5.41
C ILE A 85 -0.25 18.62 -6.29
N GLY A 86 -0.25 17.41 -5.71
CA GLY A 86 -0.37 16.15 -6.41
C GLY A 86 -1.77 15.89 -6.96
N MET A 87 -2.83 16.18 -6.20
CA MET A 87 -4.20 15.90 -6.68
C MET A 87 -4.58 16.75 -7.89
N PRO A 88 -4.39 18.08 -7.92
CA PRO A 88 -4.72 18.85 -9.12
C PRO A 88 -3.96 18.39 -10.36
N VAL A 89 -2.65 18.12 -10.23
CA VAL A 89 -1.84 17.64 -11.36
C VAL A 89 -2.33 16.28 -11.85
N GLY A 90 -2.59 15.33 -10.94
CA GLY A 90 -3.07 14.00 -11.29
C GLY A 90 -4.47 14.01 -11.90
N VAL A 91 -5.40 14.78 -11.33
CA VAL A 91 -6.78 14.90 -11.81
C VAL A 91 -6.82 15.61 -13.15
N LEU A 92 -6.15 16.77 -13.29
CA LEU A 92 -6.11 17.50 -14.56
C LEU A 92 -5.41 16.69 -15.65
N GLY A 93 -4.32 15.98 -15.33
CA GLY A 93 -3.67 15.06 -16.25
C GLY A 93 -4.59 13.92 -16.69
N GLY A 94 -5.35 13.34 -15.77
CA GLY A 94 -6.35 12.31 -16.06
C GLY A 94 -7.48 12.81 -16.96
N VAL A 95 -8.05 13.98 -16.64
CA VAL A 95 -9.09 14.63 -17.44
C VAL A 95 -8.58 14.99 -18.83
N TYR A 96 -7.34 15.50 -18.93
CA TYR A 96 -6.73 15.81 -20.22
C TYR A 96 -6.57 14.56 -21.09
N LEU A 97 -6.09 13.46 -20.51
CA LEU A 97 -5.94 12.18 -21.22
C LEU A 97 -7.29 11.59 -21.65
N SER A 98 -8.35 11.77 -20.85
CA SER A 98 -9.69 11.28 -21.20
C SER A 98 -10.33 12.07 -22.35
N GLU A 99 -10.09 13.39 -22.41
CA GLU A 99 -10.72 14.27 -23.39
C GLU A 99 -9.91 14.40 -24.69
N TYR A 100 -8.57 14.44 -24.61
CA TYR A 100 -7.68 14.77 -25.72
C TYR A 100 -6.73 13.63 -26.12
N GLY A 101 -7.19 12.38 -26.07
CA GLY A 101 -6.38 11.15 -26.16
C GLY A 101 -5.49 10.93 -27.40
N SER A 102 -5.43 11.87 -28.36
CA SER A 102 -4.54 11.85 -29.54
C SER A 102 -3.58 13.04 -29.62
N SER A 103 -3.45 13.84 -28.56
CA SER A 103 -2.53 14.99 -28.57
C SER A 103 -1.06 14.56 -28.39
N ARG A 104 -0.12 15.42 -28.82
CA ARG A 104 1.34 15.23 -28.62
C ARG A 104 1.74 15.10 -27.15
N LEU A 105 0.92 15.60 -26.21
CA LEU A 105 1.19 15.55 -24.77
C LEU A 105 0.68 14.26 -24.11
N THR A 106 -0.17 13.49 -24.79
CA THR A 106 -0.76 12.24 -24.27
C THR A 106 0.31 11.22 -23.91
N GLY A 107 1.32 11.02 -24.78
CA GLY A 107 2.40 10.05 -24.58
C GLY A 107 3.21 10.30 -23.31
N PRO A 108 3.83 11.50 -23.14
CA PRO A 108 4.60 11.82 -21.95
C PRO A 108 3.80 11.77 -20.64
N ILE A 109 2.56 12.27 -20.64
CA ILE A 109 1.71 12.28 -19.44
C ILE A 109 1.38 10.83 -19.03
N ARG A 110 1.02 9.98 -19.99
CA ARG A 110 0.70 8.57 -19.74
C ARG A 110 1.93 7.79 -19.26
N PHE A 111 3.08 8.00 -19.89
CA PHE A 111 4.34 7.40 -19.44
C PHE A 111 4.69 7.82 -18.01
N GLY A 112 4.57 9.10 -17.68
CA GLY A 112 4.79 9.59 -16.32
C GLY A 112 3.84 8.95 -15.31
N ALA A 113 2.56 8.84 -15.63
CA ALA A 113 1.57 8.18 -14.78
C ALA A 113 1.89 6.68 -14.56
N ASP A 114 2.31 5.97 -15.61
CA ASP A 114 2.68 4.55 -15.53
C ASP A 114 3.93 4.35 -14.66
N VAL A 115 4.93 5.23 -14.77
CA VAL A 115 6.13 5.21 -13.90
C VAL A 115 5.75 5.51 -12.44
N LEU A 116 4.94 6.54 -12.20
CA LEU A 116 4.50 6.91 -10.84
C LEU A 116 3.68 5.78 -10.19
N ASN A 117 2.88 5.04 -10.96
CA ASN A 117 2.08 3.91 -10.46
C ASN A 117 2.92 2.64 -10.27
N GLY A 118 3.87 2.38 -11.18
CA GLY A 118 4.66 1.15 -11.19
C GLY A 118 5.84 1.15 -10.23
N VAL A 119 6.37 2.31 -9.84
CA VAL A 119 7.53 2.40 -8.94
C VAL A 119 7.11 2.15 -7.48
N PRO A 120 7.71 1.15 -6.79
CA PRO A 120 7.44 0.90 -5.38
C PRO A 120 7.76 2.12 -4.50
N SER A 121 6.92 2.35 -3.47
CA SER A 121 7.08 3.50 -2.54
C SER A 121 8.42 3.54 -1.83
N ILE A 122 9.05 2.38 -1.56
CA ILE A 122 10.38 2.31 -0.94
C ILE A 122 11.47 2.96 -1.82
N ILE A 123 11.32 2.89 -3.15
CA ILE A 123 12.28 3.50 -4.08
C ILE A 123 12.18 5.03 -3.99
N TRP A 124 10.96 5.56 -3.98
CA TRP A 124 10.73 7.00 -3.77
C TRP A 124 11.34 7.48 -2.46
N GLY A 125 11.23 6.69 -1.39
CA GLY A 125 11.85 7.01 -0.10
C GLY A 125 13.36 7.16 -0.18
N ILE A 126 14.05 6.27 -0.90
CA ILE A 126 15.52 6.32 -1.06
C ILE A 126 15.93 7.49 -1.97
N VAL A 127 15.24 7.70 -3.10
CA VAL A 127 15.58 8.74 -4.08
C VAL A 127 15.39 10.16 -3.53
N VAL A 128 14.36 10.38 -2.71
CA VAL A 128 14.11 11.70 -2.09
C VAL A 128 15.07 11.98 -0.94
N TYR A 129 15.51 10.94 -0.23
CA TYR A 129 16.44 11.07 0.89
C TYR A 129 17.90 11.24 0.47
N ALA A 130 18.33 10.57 -0.61
CA ALA A 130 19.68 10.61 -1.15
C ALA A 130 19.97 11.93 -1.87
#